data_AF-A0A6B3ENP4-F1
#
_entry.id   AF-A0A6B3ENP4-F1
#
_cell.length_a   1.000
_cell.length_b   1.000
_cell.length_c   1.000
_cell.angle_alpha   90.00
_cell.angle_beta   90.00
_cell.angle_gamma   90.00
#
_symmetry.space_group_name_H-M   'P 1'
#
loop_
_entity.id
_entity.type
_entity.pdbx_description
1 polymer ?
#
loop_
_entity_poly.entity_id
_entity_poly.type
_entity_poly.pdbx_seq_one_letter_code
_entity_poly.pdbx_strand_id
1 'polypeptide(L)'
;GIWLPAVANAFNLYLLKNFFDQIPRDVLEAAEIDGAGKLRQLWSILLPMSRPVLAVVSILGLVAVWQDFLWPLMVFSDTDKQPISVALVQFSQNISQSTQ
;
A
#
# COMPACT_ATOMS: atom_id res chain seq x y z
N GLY A 1 -3.10 3.70 -11.11
CA GLY A 1 -1.62 3.75 -11.09
C GLY A 1 -1.02 4.40 -9.85
N ILE A 2 -1.80 4.75 -8.81
CA ILE A 2 -1.32 5.50 -7.63
C ILE A 2 -0.77 4.56 -6.52
N TRP A 3 -0.97 3.24 -6.65
CA TRP A 3 -0.58 2.25 -5.64
C TRP A 3 0.89 1.83 -5.70
N LEU A 4 1.51 1.94 -6.87
CA LEU A 4 2.91 1.52 -7.11
C LEU A 4 3.91 2.26 -6.20
N PRO A 5 3.82 3.59 -6.01
CA PRO A 5 4.63 4.32 -5.03
C PRO A 5 4.40 3.87 -3.58
N ALA A 6 3.16 3.57 -3.19
CA ALA A 6 2.83 3.12 -1.84
C ALA A 6 3.45 1.75 -1.51
N VAL A 7 3.52 0.85 -2.51
CA VAL A 7 4.23 -0.43 -2.40
C VAL A 7 5.75 -0.24 -2.44
N ALA A 8 6.27 0.78 -3.11
CA ALA A 8 7.70 1.10 -3.20
C ALA A 8 8.21 2.01 -2.06
N ASN A 9 7.72 1.83 -0.83
CA ASN A 9 8.22 2.53 0.36
C ASN A 9 9.64 2.03 0.73
N ALA A 10 10.47 2.91 1.32
CA ALA A 10 11.79 2.60 1.87
C ALA A 10 11.82 1.33 2.75
N PHE A 11 10.77 1.05 3.52
CA PHE A 11 10.67 -0.18 4.31
C PHE A 11 10.62 -1.46 3.44
N ASN A 12 9.83 -1.44 2.36
CA ASN A 12 9.73 -2.57 1.45
C ASN A 12 11.02 -2.78 0.66
N LEU A 13 11.72 -1.69 0.30
CA LEU A 13 13.06 -1.76 -0.28
C LEU A 13 14.08 -2.37 0.69
N TYR A 14 14.03 -1.99 1.96
CA TYR A 14 14.89 -2.56 3.01
C TYR A 14 14.62 -4.05 3.22
N LEU A 15 13.36 -4.48 3.26
CA LEU A 15 12.99 -5.90 3.35
C LEU A 15 13.49 -6.70 2.16
N LEU A 16 13.29 -6.20 0.94
CA LEU A 16 13.79 -6.83 -0.28
C LEU A 16 15.31 -6.93 -0.27
N LYS A 17 16.02 -5.87 0.15
CA LYS A 17 17.47 -5.88 0.24
C LYS A 17 17.97 -6.92 1.24
N ASN A 18 17.42 -6.93 2.46
CA ASN A 18 17.78 -7.93 3.47
C ASN A 18 17.51 -9.35 3.02
N PHE A 19 16.42 -9.57 2.28
CA PHE A 19 16.10 -10.88 1.74
C PHE A 19 17.11 -11.29 0.67
N PHE A 20 17.40 -10.42 -0.30
CA PHE A 20 18.37 -10.70 -1.35
C PHE A 20 19.79 -10.93 -0.81
N ASP A 21 20.17 -10.23 0.26
CA ASP A 21 21.47 -10.44 0.91
C ASP A 21 21.60 -11.80 1.61
N GLN A 22 20.47 -12.41 1.98
CA GLN A 22 20.44 -13.76 2.54
C GLN A 22 20.50 -14.86 1.46
N ILE A 23 20.31 -14.51 0.18
CA ILE A 23 20.42 -15.50 -0.90
C ILE A 23 21.89 -15.88 -1.07
N PRO A 24 22.24 -17.18 -0.93
CA PRO A 24 23.62 -17.62 -1.07
C PRO A 24 24.10 -17.36 -2.50
N ARG A 25 25.22 -16.65 -2.64
CA ARG A 25 25.80 -16.32 -3.96
C ARG A 25 26.23 -17.57 -4.73
N ASP A 26 26.67 -18.59 -4.01
CA ASP A 26 27.11 -19.89 -4.54
C ASP A 26 26.04 -20.54 -5.44
N VAL A 27 24.75 -20.33 -5.15
CA VAL A 27 23.64 -20.86 -5.97
C VAL A 27 23.57 -20.16 -7.33
N LEU A 28 23.84 -18.86 -7.38
CA LEU A 28 23.87 -18.08 -8.62
C LEU A 28 25.12 -18.39 -9.44
N GLU A 29 26.27 -18.55 -8.78
CA GLU A 29 27.52 -18.95 -9.42
C GLU A 29 27.43 -20.36 -10.00
N ALA A 30 26.84 -21.32 -9.29
CA ALA A 30 26.58 -22.66 -9.80
C ALA A 30 25.67 -22.62 -11.04
N ALA A 31 24.60 -21.82 -11.01
CA ALA A 31 23.72 -21.66 -12.16
C ALA A 31 24.43 -21.02 -13.38
N GLU A 32 25.39 -20.13 -13.15
CA GLU A 32 26.22 -19.55 -14.21
C GLU A 32 27.19 -20.58 -14.81
N ILE A 33 27.81 -21.41 -13.97
CA ILE A 33 28.65 -22.55 -14.40
C ILE A 33 27.83 -23.56 -15.22
N ASP A 34 26.57 -23.79 -14.84
CA ASP A 34 25.60 -24.63 -15.57
C ASP A 34 25.10 -24.00 -16.88
N GLY A 35 25.57 -22.81 -17.24
CA GLY A 35 25.21 -22.09 -18.46
C GLY A 35 23.82 -21.46 -18.42
N ALA A 36 23.21 -21.30 -17.25
CA ALA A 36 21.94 -20.58 -17.13
C ALA A 36 22.18 -19.07 -17.35
N GLY A 37 21.61 -18.52 -18.43
CA GLY A 37 21.66 -17.07 -18.67
C GLY A 37 20.93 -16.26 -17.60
N LYS A 38 21.27 -14.97 -17.47
CA LYS A 38 20.76 -14.08 -16.40
C LYS A 38 19.23 -14.03 -16.29
N LEU A 39 18.52 -14.08 -17.41
CA LEU A 39 17.05 -14.12 -17.42
C LEU A 39 16.51 -15.41 -16.78
N ARG A 40 17.14 -16.56 -17.09
CA ARG A 40 16.78 -17.86 -16.52
C ARG A 40 17.09 -17.90 -15.03
N GLN A 41 18.24 -17.36 -14.61
CA GLN A 41 18.56 -17.24 -13.18
C GLN A 41 17.53 -16.39 -12.44
N LEU A 42 17.11 -15.26 -13.01
CA LEU A 42 16.08 -14.40 -12.43
C LEU A 42 14.75 -15.15 -12.26
N TRP A 43 14.21 -15.72 -13.34
CA TRP A 43 12.88 -16.35 -13.31
C TRP A 43 12.84 -17.71 -12.62
N SER A 44 13.89 -18.53 -12.75
CA SER A 44 13.91 -19.91 -12.27
C SER A 44 14.51 -20.08 -10.87
N ILE A 45 15.31 -19.11 -10.39
CA ILE A 45 15.99 -19.21 -9.09
C ILE A 45 15.60 -18.02 -8.22
N LEU A 46 15.93 -16.80 -8.65
CA LEU A 46 15.80 -15.61 -7.80
C LEU A 46 14.33 -15.33 -7.43
N LEU A 47 13.43 -15.39 -8.42
CA LEU A 47 12.01 -15.10 -8.26
C LEU A 47 11.27 -16.14 -7.38
N PRO A 48 11.43 -17.47 -7.57
CA PRO A 48 10.84 -18.45 -6.67
C PRO A 48 11.44 -18.42 -5.26
N MET A 49 12.76 -18.18 -5.11
CA MET A 49 13.36 -17.99 -3.79
C MET A 49 12.80 -16.76 -3.08
N SER A 50 12.46 -15.71 -3.81
CA SER A 50 11.91 -14.46 -3.28
C SER A 50 10.40 -14.50 -2.99
N ARG A 51 9.72 -15.62 -3.22
CA ARG A 51 8.29 -15.78 -2.92
C ARG A 51 7.89 -15.35 -1.49
N PRO A 52 8.65 -15.69 -0.43
CA PRO A 52 8.28 -15.30 0.94
C PRO A 52 8.29 -13.78 1.12
N VAL A 53 9.34 -13.09 0.68
CA VAL A 53 9.42 -11.63 0.82
C VAL A 53 8.42 -10.91 -0.08
N LEU A 54 8.15 -11.44 -1.27
CA LEU A 54 7.12 -10.92 -2.17
C LEU A 54 5.73 -11.05 -1.55
N ALA A 55 5.44 -12.13 -0.82
CA ALA A 55 4.19 -12.28 -0.09
C ALA A 55 4.05 -11.21 1.01
N VAL A 56 5.11 -10.97 1.79
CA VAL A 56 5.13 -9.93 2.83
C VAL A 56 4.88 -8.55 2.21
N VAL A 57 5.66 -8.16 1.20
CA VAL A 57 5.52 -6.85 0.54
C VAL A 57 4.13 -6.70 -0.09
N SER A 58 3.56 -7.77 -0.65
CA SER A 58 2.21 -7.74 -1.23
C SER A 58 1.14 -7.50 -0.16
N ILE A 59 1.23 -8.18 0.99
CA ILE A 59 0.30 -8.00 2.11
C ILE A 59 0.40 -6.58 2.66
N LEU A 60 1.62 -6.10 2.90
CA LEU A 60 1.85 -4.74 3.39
C LEU A 60 1.33 -3.68 2.42
N GLY A 61 1.57 -3.88 1.11
CA GLY A 61 1.04 -3.03 0.06
C GLY A 61 -0.48 -3.01 0.02
N LEU A 62 -1.13 -4.19 0.15
CA LEU A 62 -2.59 -4.29 0.19
C LEU A 62 -3.17 -3.56 1.40
N VAL A 63 -2.55 -3.75 2.58
CA VAL A 63 -2.96 -3.07 3.82
C VAL A 63 -2.78 -1.56 3.70
N ALA A 64 -1.69 -1.08 3.10
CA ALA A 64 -1.45 0.34 2.90
C ALA A 64 -2.52 0.97 1.99
N VAL A 65 -2.80 0.35 0.85
CA VAL A 65 -3.85 0.81 -0.06
C VAL A 65 -5.21 0.79 0.63
N TRP A 66 -5.52 -0.28 1.37
CA TRP A 66 -6.77 -0.38 2.12
C TRP A 66 -6.90 0.72 3.17
N GLN A 67 -5.81 1.07 3.87
CA GLN A 67 -5.79 2.19 4.81
C GLN A 67 -6.00 3.54 4.10
N ASP A 68 -5.36 3.77 2.96
CA ASP A 68 -5.57 5.00 2.17
C ASP A 68 -7.02 5.16 1.68
N PHE A 69 -7.75 4.05 1.47
CA PHE A 69 -9.18 4.07 1.15
C PHE A 69 -10.09 4.22 2.38
N LEU A 70 -9.78 3.52 3.48
CA LEU A 70 -10.60 3.53 4.68
C LEU A 70 -10.43 4.81 5.50
N TRP A 71 -9.24 5.42 5.53
CA TRP A 71 -8.98 6.62 6.32
C TRP A 71 -9.88 7.80 5.92
N PRO A 72 -10.03 8.16 4.63
CA PRO A 72 -10.98 9.18 4.20
C PRO A 72 -12.42 8.78 4.50
N LEU A 73 -12.81 7.53 4.23
CA LEU A 73 -14.17 7.09 4.53
C LEU A 73 -14.46 7.27 6.02
N MET A 74 -13.59 6.78 6.92
CA MET A 74 -13.76 6.86 8.37
C MET A 74 -13.69 8.29 8.91
N VAL A 75 -12.74 9.11 8.43
CA VAL A 75 -12.64 10.53 8.81
C VAL A 75 -13.82 11.36 8.28
N PHE A 76 -14.40 10.96 7.14
CA PHE A 76 -15.61 11.57 6.60
C PHE A 76 -16.90 10.82 7.00
N SER A 77 -16.84 9.85 7.94
CA SER A 77 -18.00 9.02 8.36
C SER A 77 -18.81 9.60 9.53
N ASP A 78 -18.62 10.86 9.96
CA ASP A 78 -19.75 11.79 10.21
C ASP A 78 -19.33 13.12 10.85
N THR A 79 -19.97 14.21 10.37
CA THR A 79 -20.84 15.08 11.20
C THR A 79 -21.54 16.18 10.36
N ASP A 80 -20.87 16.86 9.40
CA ASP A 80 -21.32 18.23 9.02
C ASP A 80 -21.23 18.62 7.53
N LYS A 81 -21.28 17.66 6.59
CA LYS A 81 -21.54 17.94 5.16
C LYS A 81 -23.05 18.02 4.88
N GLN A 82 -23.73 18.87 5.64
CA GLN A 82 -25.19 18.90 5.73
C GLN A 82 -25.88 19.19 4.38
N PRO A 83 -26.92 18.41 3.99
CA PRO A 83 -27.79 18.79 2.88
C PRO A 83 -28.57 20.07 3.23
N ILE A 84 -28.90 20.88 2.23
CA ILE A 84 -29.56 22.21 2.35
C ILE A 84 -30.76 22.23 3.31
N SER A 85 -31.44 21.11 3.53
CA SER A 85 -32.53 20.95 4.50
C SER A 85 -32.13 21.19 5.96
N VAL A 86 -30.92 20.81 6.39
CA VAL A 86 -30.47 20.98 7.80
C VAL A 86 -30.01 22.42 8.04
N ALA A 87 -29.36 23.05 7.06
CA ALA A 87 -28.99 24.46 7.10
C ALA A 87 -30.21 25.41 7.18
N LEU A 88 -31.32 25.08 6.52
CA LEU A 88 -32.57 25.86 6.56
C LEU A 88 -33.27 25.84 7.93
N VAL A 89 -33.23 24.72 8.64
CA VAL A 89 -33.83 24.61 9.99
C VAL A 89 -33.00 25.40 11.02
N GLN A 90 -31.67 25.36 10.92
CA GLN A 90 -30.79 26.20 11.74
C GLN A 90 -30.97 27.70 11.43
N PHE A 91 -31.22 28.08 10.17
CA PHE A 91 -31.52 29.47 9.81
C PHE A 91 -32.89 29.94 10.33
N SER A 92 -33.92 29.10 10.27
CA SER A 92 -35.26 29.37 10.83
C SER A 92 -35.25 29.57 12.36
N GLN A 93 -34.45 28.77 13.07
CA GLN A 93 -34.29 28.92 14.52
C GLN A 93 -33.53 30.20 14.91
N ASN A 94 -32.57 30.65 14.09
CA ASN A 94 -31.87 31.92 14.32
C ASN A 94 -32.75 33.16 14.08
N ILE A 95 -33.67 33.13 13.09
CA ILE A 95 -34.63 34.24 12.87
C ILE A 95 -35.63 34.36 14.04
N SER A 96 -36.02 33.23 14.62
CA SER A 96 -36.89 33.21 15.80
C SER A 96 -36.25 33.82 17.06
N GLN A 97 -34.91 33.84 17.14
CA GLN A 97 -34.18 34.55 18.20
C GLN A 97 -34.01 36.06 17.94
N SER A 98 -34.11 36.51 16.67
CA SER A 98 -34.11 37.95 16.31
C SER A 98 -35.48 38.63 16.43
N THR A 99 -36.51 37.89 16.84
CA THR A 99 -37.88 38.39 17.02
C THR A 99 -38.34 38.25 18.49
N GLN A 100 -37.39 38.42 19.43
CA GLN A 100 -37.68 39.04 20.73
C GLN A 100 -37.39 40.54 20.63
#